data_AF-X6LN54-F1
#
_entry.id   AF-X6LN54-F1
#
_cell.length_a   1.000
_cell.length_b   1.000
_cell.length_c   1.000
_cell.angle_alpha   90.00
_cell.angle_beta   90.00
_cell.angle_gamma   90.00
#
_symmetry.space_group_name_H-M   'P 1'
#
loop_
_entity.id
_entity.type
_entity.pdbx_description
1 polymer ?
#
loop_
_entity_poly.entity_id
_entity_poly.type
_entity_poly.pdbx_seq_one_letter_code
_entity_poly.pdbx_strand_id
1 'polypeptide(L)'
;MKPLTGIKNNIILKERHKFGIGYHCFVPLTMKNEKLINHFILFYRNTVLLIKYDEQNKIFHYKKLTICPALNDLAAYSFTIFLFLFRRTNSKYERTKNVYNYSINDKTWNELNEEKSYIIPFEKDRMIEDEIEIAKEWKKMKTQIETLEKKLKE
;
A
#
# COMPACT_ATOMS: atom_id res chain seq x y z
N MET A 1 17.94 -17.69 -16.19
CA MET A 1 16.62 -17.46 -16.81
C MET A 1 16.80 -17.30 -18.31
N LYS A 2 15.95 -17.92 -19.13
CA LYS A 2 15.94 -17.66 -20.58
C LYS A 2 15.44 -16.23 -20.82
N PRO A 3 16.09 -15.43 -21.67
CA PRO A 3 15.62 -14.08 -21.98
C PRO A 3 14.25 -14.15 -22.67
N LEU A 4 13.32 -13.30 -22.23
CA LEU A 4 12.04 -13.16 -22.90
C LEU A 4 12.27 -12.42 -24.22
N THR A 5 12.10 -13.12 -25.34
CA THR A 5 12.27 -12.56 -26.69
C THR A 5 10.96 -12.01 -27.24
N GLY A 6 11.05 -10.93 -28.04
CA GLY A 6 9.91 -10.34 -28.73
C GLY A 6 9.03 -9.40 -27.89
N ILE A 7 9.49 -9.00 -26.69
CA ILE A 7 8.79 -7.99 -25.89
C ILE A 7 8.96 -6.61 -26.55
N LYS A 8 7.85 -5.90 -26.72
CA LYS A 8 7.81 -4.52 -27.21
C LYS A 8 7.56 -3.54 -26.05
N ASN A 9 8.01 -2.31 -26.23
CA ASN A 9 7.92 -1.25 -25.22
C ASN A 9 8.50 -1.66 -23.86
N ASN A 10 9.57 -2.46 -23.86
CA ASN A 10 10.23 -2.92 -22.64
C ASN A 10 11.08 -1.85 -21.93
N ILE A 11 11.03 -0.60 -22.41
CA ILE A 11 11.73 0.55 -21.83
C ILE A 11 10.68 1.47 -21.22
N ILE A 12 10.73 1.63 -19.90
CA ILE A 12 9.94 2.64 -19.18
C ILE A 12 10.40 4.02 -19.67
N LEU A 13 9.44 4.90 -20.00
CA LEU A 13 9.68 6.28 -20.44
C LEU A 13 10.67 6.97 -19.50
N LYS A 14 11.92 7.13 -19.97
CA LYS A 14 13.01 7.74 -19.21
C LYS A 14 12.88 9.26 -19.28
N GLU A 15 12.20 9.87 -18.33
CA GLU A 15 12.75 11.14 -17.82
C GLU A 15 14.11 10.76 -17.21
N ARG A 16 15.22 11.22 -17.82
CA ARG A 16 16.60 10.79 -17.53
C ARG A 16 16.74 10.35 -16.07
N HIS A 17 16.85 9.04 -15.82
CA HIS A 17 16.95 8.49 -14.47
C HIS A 17 18.22 9.01 -13.83
N LYS A 18 18.12 10.13 -13.12
CA LYS A 18 19.22 10.70 -12.33
C LYS A 18 19.52 9.83 -11.10
N PHE A 19 18.60 8.92 -10.74
CA PHE A 19 18.62 8.15 -9.51
C PHE A 19 18.49 6.66 -9.81
N GLY A 20 19.22 5.84 -9.06
CA GLY A 20 19.31 4.38 -9.27
C GLY A 20 18.03 3.59 -8.97
N ILE A 21 18.09 2.28 -9.16
CA ILE A 21 16.96 1.36 -8.99
C ILE A 21 16.40 1.32 -7.56
N GLY A 22 17.20 1.66 -6.54
CA GLY A 22 16.77 1.68 -5.13
C GLY A 22 15.66 2.67 -4.80
N TYR A 23 15.34 3.59 -5.72
CA TYR A 23 14.24 4.56 -5.58
C TYR A 23 12.93 4.09 -6.25
N HIS A 24 12.91 2.87 -6.80
CA HIS A 24 11.76 2.31 -7.49
C HIS A 24 11.03 1.35 -6.55
N CYS A 25 9.71 1.45 -6.50
CA CYS A 25 8.85 0.52 -5.80
C CYS A 25 7.82 -0.04 -6.78
N PHE A 26 7.85 -1.36 -6.99
CA PHE A 26 6.99 -2.06 -7.95
C PHE A 26 5.96 -2.90 -7.19
N VAL A 27 4.69 -2.65 -7.47
CA VAL A 27 3.57 -3.19 -6.70
C VAL A 27 2.56 -3.85 -7.62
N PRO A 28 2.16 -5.11 -7.40
CA PRO A 28 1.02 -5.72 -8.10
C PRO A 28 -0.25 -4.91 -7.86
N LEU A 29 -1.02 -4.65 -8.92
CA LEU A 29 -2.30 -3.99 -8.76
C LEU A 29 -3.30 -4.94 -8.10
N THR A 30 -3.96 -4.50 -7.05
CA THR A 30 -5.01 -5.26 -6.38
C THR A 30 -6.33 -4.49 -6.51
N MET A 31 -7.39 -5.17 -6.95
CA MET A 31 -8.75 -4.64 -7.00
C MET A 31 -9.66 -5.61 -6.26
N LYS A 32 -10.50 -5.11 -5.34
CA LYS A 32 -11.42 -5.95 -4.55
C LYS A 32 -10.70 -7.15 -3.88
N ASN A 33 -9.49 -6.93 -3.36
CA ASN A 33 -8.61 -7.96 -2.77
C ASN A 33 -8.07 -9.04 -3.71
N GLU A 34 -8.35 -8.94 -5.01
CA GLU A 34 -7.79 -9.82 -6.03
C GLU A 34 -6.64 -9.14 -6.75
N LYS A 35 -5.53 -9.85 -6.91
CA LYS A 35 -4.40 -9.37 -7.73
C LYS A 35 -4.86 -9.35 -9.18
N LEU A 36 -4.84 -8.18 -9.80
CA LEU A 36 -5.12 -8.05 -11.21
C LEU A 36 -3.88 -8.49 -11.99
N ILE A 37 -3.98 -9.68 -12.60
CA ILE A 37 -2.90 -10.30 -13.36
C ILE A 37 -2.39 -9.31 -14.40
N ASN A 38 -1.06 -9.25 -14.59
CA ASN A 38 -0.39 -8.40 -15.56
C ASN A 38 -0.59 -6.89 -15.36
N HIS A 39 -1.11 -6.44 -14.22
CA HIS A 39 -1.22 -5.02 -13.88
C HIS A 39 -0.37 -4.70 -12.65
N PHE A 40 0.39 -3.61 -12.75
CA PHE A 40 1.35 -3.20 -11.75
C PHE A 40 1.37 -1.68 -11.61
N ILE A 41 1.76 -1.18 -10.45
CA ILE A 41 2.05 0.22 -10.21
C ILE A 41 3.53 0.34 -9.89
N LEU A 42 4.20 1.24 -10.59
CA LEU A 42 5.56 1.64 -10.32
C LEU A 42 5.57 3.03 -9.70
N PHE A 43 6.12 3.13 -8.49
CA PHE A 43 6.44 4.39 -7.83
C PHE A 43 7.90 4.71 -8.07
N TYR A 44 8.17 5.93 -8.49
CA TYR A 44 9.51 6.47 -8.66
C TYR A 44 9.48 7.97 -8.40
N ARG A 45 9.96 8.40 -7.23
CA ARG A 45 9.91 9.81 -6.79
C ARG A 45 8.49 10.39 -6.99
N ASN A 46 8.42 11.57 -7.57
CA ASN A 46 7.22 12.26 -8.01
C ASN A 46 6.64 11.66 -9.30
N THR A 47 6.74 10.36 -9.54
CA THR A 47 6.12 9.70 -10.69
C THR A 47 5.49 8.40 -10.24
N VAL A 48 4.23 8.23 -10.63
CA VAL A 48 3.49 6.98 -10.44
C VAL A 48 3.03 6.51 -11.81
N LEU A 49 3.44 5.30 -12.19
CA LEU A 49 3.10 4.68 -13.47
C LEU A 49 2.25 3.45 -13.24
N LEU A 50 1.04 3.44 -13.82
CA LEU A 50 0.28 2.23 -14.02
C LEU A 50 0.84 1.51 -15.24
N ILE A 51 1.24 0.26 -15.04
CA ILE A 51 1.82 -0.63 -16.04
C ILE A 51 0.84 -1.77 -16.28
N LYS A 52 0.49 -2.00 -17.54
CA LYS A 52 -0.29 -3.16 -17.97
C LYS A 52 0.52 -3.94 -18.98
N TYR A 53 0.70 -5.23 -18.77
CA TYR A 53 1.33 -6.13 -19.72
C TYR A 53 0.26 -6.87 -20.54
N ASP A 54 0.31 -6.70 -21.86
CA ASP A 54 -0.45 -7.51 -22.81
C ASP A 54 0.39 -8.74 -23.16
N GLU A 55 0.00 -9.89 -22.62
CA GLU A 55 0.72 -11.15 -22.78
C GLU A 55 0.63 -11.70 -24.22
N GLN A 56 -0.50 -11.48 -24.89
CA GLN A 56 -0.74 -11.97 -26.25
C GLN A 56 0.14 -11.24 -27.26
N ASN A 57 0.20 -9.91 -27.12
CA ASN A 57 1.00 -9.07 -28.00
C ASN A 57 2.43 -8.85 -27.49
N LYS A 58 2.74 -9.29 -26.27
CA LYS A 58 4.00 -9.07 -25.54
C LYS A 58 4.36 -7.58 -25.45
N ILE A 59 3.39 -6.73 -25.13
CA ILE A 59 3.55 -5.26 -25.10
C ILE A 59 3.27 -4.73 -23.70
N PHE A 60 4.12 -3.83 -23.22
CA PHE A 60 3.80 -3.01 -22.04
C PHE A 60 3.07 -1.72 -22.44
N HIS A 61 1.98 -1.45 -21.73
CA HIS A 61 1.24 -0.20 -21.75
C HIS A 61 1.50 0.59 -20.48
N TYR A 62 1.74 1.89 -20.63
CA TYR A 62 2.07 2.79 -19.52
C TYR A 62 1.04 3.90 -19.43
N LYS A 63 0.61 4.21 -18.21
CA LYS A 63 -0.25 5.36 -17.91
C LYS A 63 0.29 6.09 -16.67
N LYS A 64 0.64 7.36 -16.84
CA LYS A 64 1.02 8.23 -15.72
C LYS A 64 -0.21 8.51 -14.85
N LEU A 65 -0.09 8.26 -13.56
CA LEU A 65 -1.11 8.57 -12.56
C LEU A 65 -0.80 9.92 -11.90
N THR A 66 -1.83 10.53 -11.31
CA THR A 66 -1.69 11.75 -10.51
C THR A 66 -0.87 11.45 -9.25
N ILE A 67 0.18 12.25 -9.05
CA ILE A 67 1.04 12.12 -7.87
C ILE A 67 0.37 12.85 -6.71
N CYS A 68 0.41 12.24 -5.53
CA CYS A 68 0.04 12.93 -4.30
C CYS A 68 1.06 14.05 -4.07
N PRO A 69 0.65 15.32 -3.99
CA PRO A 69 1.59 16.42 -3.73
C PRO A 69 2.44 16.19 -2.48
N ALA A 70 1.89 15.50 -1.46
CA ALA A 70 2.59 15.15 -0.24
C ALA A 70 3.76 14.16 -0.42
N LEU A 71 3.82 13.45 -1.56
CA LEU A 71 4.90 12.50 -1.88
C LEU A 71 6.04 13.13 -2.69
N ASN A 72 5.90 14.38 -3.16
CA ASN A 72 6.89 15.02 -4.03
C ASN A 72 8.28 15.15 -3.37
N ASP A 73 8.33 15.34 -2.05
CA ASP A 73 9.57 15.56 -1.30
C ASP A 73 10.19 14.27 -0.76
N LEU A 74 9.65 13.10 -1.12
CA LEU A 74 10.11 11.83 -0.58
C LEU A 74 11.36 11.32 -1.30
N ALA A 75 12.38 11.08 -0.49
CA ALA A 75 13.64 10.50 -0.93
C ALA A 75 13.59 8.97 -1.01
N ALA A 76 12.75 8.28 -0.24
CA ALA A 76 12.70 6.82 -0.23
C ALA A 76 11.28 6.29 -0.04
N TYR A 77 11.02 5.12 -0.62
CA TYR A 77 9.74 4.43 -0.57
C TYR A 77 9.96 3.04 0.03
N SER A 78 9.14 2.67 1.02
CA SER A 78 9.04 1.29 1.53
C SER A 78 7.66 0.74 1.18
N PHE A 79 7.56 -0.56 0.91
CA PHE A 79 6.31 -1.22 0.55
C PHE A 79 5.96 -2.35 1.53
N THR A 80 4.71 -2.40 1.97
CA THR A 80 4.09 -3.55 2.64
C THR A 80 2.75 -3.87 1.97
N ILE A 81 2.39 -5.15 1.96
CA ILE A 81 1.57 -5.82 0.93
C ILE A 81 0.12 -5.31 0.76
N PHE A 82 -0.42 -4.49 1.68
CA PHE A 82 -1.86 -4.14 1.67
C PHE A 82 -2.17 -2.65 1.82
N LEU A 83 -1.16 -1.80 1.98
CA LEU A 83 -1.33 -0.36 2.15
C LEU A 83 -0.06 0.34 1.64
N PHE A 84 -0.19 1.46 0.95
CA PHE A 84 0.98 2.28 0.60
C PHE A 84 1.55 2.95 1.87
N LEU A 85 2.18 2.14 2.73
CA LEU A 85 2.86 2.58 3.93
C LEU A 85 4.23 3.13 3.54
N PHE A 86 4.23 4.39 3.12
CA PHE A 86 5.44 5.15 2.96
C PHE A 86 5.98 5.52 4.34
N ARG A 87 6.93 4.73 4.85
CA ARG A 87 7.69 5.12 6.04
C ARG A 87 8.62 6.26 5.61
N ARG A 88 8.23 7.49 5.94
CA ARG A 88 8.94 8.70 5.51
C ARG A 88 10.32 8.80 6.13
N THR A 89 11.24 9.30 5.33
CA THR A 89 12.32 10.18 5.74
C THR A 89 12.21 11.41 4.85
N ASN A 90 11.98 12.59 5.43
CA ASN A 90 12.02 13.84 4.65
C ASN A 90 13.47 14.14 4.23
N SER A 91 13.70 15.23 3.50
CA SER A 91 15.05 15.68 3.12
C SER A 91 15.98 15.91 4.32
N LYS A 92 15.42 16.05 5.53
CA LYS A 92 16.13 16.17 6.82
C LYS A 92 16.21 14.84 7.59
N TYR A 93 15.83 13.72 6.97
CA TYR A 93 15.79 12.38 7.55
C TYR A 93 14.82 12.21 8.74
N GLU A 94 13.85 13.10 8.90
CA GLU A 94 12.81 12.98 9.93
C GLU A 94 11.68 12.05 9.47
N ARG A 95 11.19 11.22 10.39
CA ARG A 95 10.09 10.30 10.13
C ARG A 95 8.73 11.05 10.12
N THR A 96 7.85 10.79 9.15
CA THR A 96 6.39 11.09 9.31
C THR A 96 5.76 9.86 9.86
N LYS A 97 4.64 10.09 10.54
CA LYS A 97 3.67 9.07 10.87
C LYS A 97 2.46 9.03 9.91
N ASN A 98 2.34 9.99 8.99
CA ASN A 98 1.25 10.06 8.01
C ASN A 98 1.28 8.87 7.06
N VAL A 99 0.12 8.29 6.82
CA VAL A 99 -0.10 7.18 5.89
C VAL A 99 -1.03 7.67 4.79
N TYR A 100 -0.79 7.26 3.54
CA TYR A 100 -1.60 7.68 2.41
C TYR A 100 -2.16 6.46 1.67
N ASN A 101 -3.40 6.57 1.22
CA ASN A 101 -4.07 5.59 0.38
C ASN A 101 -4.42 6.22 -0.98
N TYR A 102 -4.19 5.50 -2.06
CA TYR A 102 -4.62 5.90 -3.40
C TYR A 102 -5.88 5.14 -3.81
N SER A 103 -6.98 5.86 -4.03
CA SER A 103 -8.18 5.30 -4.63
C SER A 103 -8.02 5.24 -6.15
N ILE A 104 -8.04 4.04 -6.73
CA ILE A 104 -7.96 3.87 -8.19
C ILE A 104 -9.22 4.37 -8.89
N ASN A 105 -10.38 4.17 -8.27
CA ASN A 105 -11.68 4.57 -8.83
C ASN A 105 -11.75 6.09 -8.95
N ASP A 106 -11.40 6.77 -7.87
CA ASP A 106 -11.51 8.23 -7.77
C ASP A 106 -10.25 8.93 -8.31
N LYS A 107 -9.15 8.17 -8.50
CA LYS A 107 -7.82 8.68 -8.86
C LYS A 107 -7.31 9.75 -7.90
N THR A 108 -7.67 9.60 -6.62
CA THR A 108 -7.38 10.56 -5.55
C THR A 108 -6.55 9.91 -4.46
N TRP A 109 -5.78 10.74 -3.76
CA TRP A 109 -5.00 10.36 -2.60
C TRP A 109 -5.70 10.84 -1.34
N ASN A 110 -5.82 9.95 -0.36
CA ASN A 110 -6.42 10.23 0.93
C ASN A 110 -5.40 9.97 2.03
N GLU A 111 -5.23 10.94 2.92
CA GLU A 111 -4.44 10.78 4.14
C GLU A 111 -5.24 9.96 5.17
N LEU A 112 -4.56 9.02 5.82
CA LEU A 112 -5.08 8.19 6.89
C LEU A 112 -4.44 8.65 8.21
N ASN A 113 -5.28 9.07 9.16
CA ASN A 113 -4.84 9.38 10.52
C ASN A 113 -4.43 8.09 11.25
N GLU A 114 -3.47 8.17 12.19
CA GLU A 114 -2.90 7.03 12.92
C GLU A 114 -3.96 6.10 13.54
N GLU A 115 -5.04 6.64 14.12
CA GLU A 115 -6.14 5.82 14.67
C GLU A 115 -6.87 4.96 13.61
N LYS A 116 -6.94 5.44 12.36
CA LYS A 116 -7.52 4.71 11.22
C LYS A 116 -6.50 3.85 10.49
N SER A 117 -5.21 4.00 10.81
CA SER A 117 -4.14 3.17 10.24
C SER A 117 -4.17 1.76 10.84
N TYR A 118 -4.62 1.63 12.09
CA TYR A 118 -4.87 0.35 12.76
C TYR A 118 -6.25 -0.20 12.41
N ILE A 119 -7.27 0.64 12.30
CA ILE A 119 -8.64 0.21 11.97
C ILE A 119 -8.97 0.58 10.52
N ILE A 120 -8.37 -0.14 9.58
CA ILE A 120 -8.92 -0.18 8.23
C ILE A 120 -10.09 -1.18 8.28
N PRO A 121 -11.26 -0.88 7.68
CA PRO A 121 -12.43 -1.78 7.67
C PRO A 121 -12.12 -3.23 7.25
N PHE A 122 -10.98 -3.44 6.60
CA PHE A 122 -10.38 -4.73 6.25
C PHE A 122 -10.08 -5.66 7.44
N GLU A 123 -9.76 -5.17 8.65
CA GLU A 123 -9.63 -6.03 9.85
C GLU A 123 -10.98 -6.67 10.23
N LYS A 124 -12.10 -6.06 9.84
CA LYS A 124 -13.43 -6.55 10.21
C LYS A 124 -13.87 -7.78 9.39
N ASP A 125 -13.42 -7.86 8.14
CA ASP A 125 -13.86 -8.88 7.18
C ASP A 125 -12.86 -10.05 7.03
N ARG A 126 -11.73 -10.03 7.74
CA ARG A 126 -10.64 -11.01 7.60
C ARG A 126 -10.10 -11.58 8.91
N MET A 127 -10.85 -11.50 10.01
CA MET A 127 -10.50 -12.28 11.18
C MET A 127 -10.62 -13.77 10.82
N ILE A 128 -9.49 -14.47 10.82
CA ILE A 128 -9.43 -15.93 10.73
C ILE A 128 -10.27 -16.48 11.91
N GLU A 129 -11.00 -17.59 11.74
CA GLU A 129 -11.91 -18.13 12.78
C GLU A 129 -11.25 -18.20 14.18
N ASP A 130 -9.97 -18.56 14.23
CA ASP A 130 -9.18 -18.61 15.47
C ASP A 130 -8.94 -17.21 16.10
N GLU A 131 -8.78 -16.16 15.30
CA GLU A 131 -8.62 -14.79 15.79
C GLU A 131 -9.97 -14.18 16.23
N ILE A 132 -11.09 -14.60 15.63
CA ILE A 132 -12.45 -14.26 16.07
C ILE A 132 -12.69 -14.82 17.48
N GLU A 133 -12.27 -16.05 17.71
CA GLU A 133 -12.40 -16.71 19.01
C GLU A 133 -11.56 -16.03 20.08
N ILE A 134 -10.31 -15.68 19.77
CA ILE A 134 -9.45 -14.90 20.67
C ILE A 134 -10.05 -13.54 21.01
N ALA A 135 -10.63 -12.82 20.04
CA ALA A 135 -11.25 -11.52 20.29
C ALA A 135 -12.55 -11.62 21.11
N LYS A 136 -13.35 -12.68 20.90
CA LYS A 136 -14.54 -12.97 21.71
C LYS A 136 -14.16 -13.27 23.16
N GLU A 137 -13.13 -14.09 23.38
CA GLU A 137 -12.63 -14.41 24.72
C GLU A 137 -12.02 -13.18 25.40
N TRP A 138 -11.30 -12.32 24.66
CA TRP A 138 -10.76 -11.08 25.22
C TRP A 138 -11.87 -10.10 25.65
N LYS A 139 -12.93 -9.96 24.85
CA LYS A 139 -14.09 -9.12 25.18
C LYS A 139 -14.87 -9.64 26.40
N LYS A 140 -14.94 -10.97 26.54
CA LYS A 140 -15.53 -11.64 27.70
C LYS A 140 -14.68 -11.42 28.96
N MET A 141 -13.36 -11.60 28.88
CA MET A 141 -12.44 -11.29 29.99
C MET A 141 -12.53 -9.83 30.44
N LYS A 142 -12.61 -8.89 29.49
CA LYS A 142 -12.72 -7.46 29.82
C LYS A 142 -13.97 -7.15 30.64
N THR A 143 -15.12 -7.70 30.23
CA THR A 143 -16.38 -7.57 30.96
C THR A 143 -16.30 -8.17 32.38
N GLN A 144 -15.61 -9.30 32.53
CA GLN A 144 -15.40 -9.94 33.83
C GLN A 144 -14.53 -9.09 34.76
N ILE A 145 -13.45 -8.49 34.24
CA ILE A 145 -12.58 -7.59 34.99
C ILE A 145 -13.37 -6.37 35.47
N GLU A 146 -14.12 -5.70 34.58
CA GLU A 146 -14.94 -4.54 34.93
C GLU A 146 -15.98 -4.87 36.02
N THR A 147 -16.57 -6.08 35.97
CA THR A 147 -17.51 -6.57 36.98
C THR A 147 -16.83 -6.77 38.34
N LEU A 148 -15.63 -7.34 38.35
CA LEU A 148 -14.85 -7.56 39.58
C LEU A 148 -14.39 -6.24 40.20
N GLU A 149 -13.92 -5.30 39.39
CA GLU A 149 -13.53 -3.97 39.85
C GLU A 149 -14.70 -3.21 40.48
N LYS A 150 -15.92 -3.37 39.96
CA LYS A 150 -17.12 -2.77 40.56
C LYS A 150 -17.43 -3.38 41.93
N LYS A 151 -17.36 -4.71 42.06
CA LYS A 151 -17.57 -5.41 43.33
C LYS A 151 -16.50 -5.10 44.38
N LEU A 152 -15.29 -4.75 43.97
CA LEU A 152 -14.21 -4.40 44.88
C LEU A 152 -14.35 -2.97 45.46
N LYS A 153 -15.18 -2.14 44.82
CA LYS A 153 -15.46 -0.75 45.22
C LYS A 153 -16.73 -0.62 46.07
N GLU A 154 -17.49 -1.70 46.22
CA GLU A 154 -18.66 -1.85 47.09
C GLU A 154 -18.24 -2.49 48.42
#